data_AF-A0A961DTQ0-F1
#
_entry.id   AF-A0A961DTQ0-F1
#
_cell.length_a   1.000
_cell.length_b   1.000
_cell.length_c   1.000
_cell.angle_alpha   90.00
_cell.angle_beta   90.00
_cell.angle_gamma   90.00
#
_symmetry.space_group_name_H-M   'P 1'
#
loop_
_entity.id
_entity.type
_entity.pdbx_description
1 polymer ?
#
loop_
_entity_poly.entity_id
_entity_poly.type
_entity_poly.pdbx_seq_one_letter_code
_entity_poly.pdbx_strand_id
1 'polypeptide(L)'
;MGESSFPRRALKATAHLADRLSAPERGIVIAIYHRVGAAGGGQMNLDPAVFTDQIAWLRDNRRIISLDQAVAELAAARADATPLDPAVVLTFDDGTADWLDVVAPILVAHDAPATFYLTTAYTDGTQPLPDGEAALSWTGVEELAATGIATIASHTHTHVLLDR
;
A
#
# COMPACT_ATOMS: atom_id res chain seq x y z
N MET A 1 -25.30 -0.67 -1.97
CA MET A 1 -24.59 -0.35 -3.22
C MET A 1 -25.31 0.83 -3.87
N GLY A 2 -24.93 2.06 -3.54
CA GLY A 2 -25.64 3.26 -3.98
C GLY A 2 -25.25 3.63 -5.40
N GLU A 3 -26.23 3.66 -6.32
CA GLU A 3 -26.02 4.11 -7.68
C GLU A 3 -25.44 5.53 -7.68
N SER A 4 -24.22 5.69 -8.20
CA SER A 4 -23.62 7.01 -8.35
C SER A 4 -24.50 7.85 -9.28
N SER A 5 -24.98 9.00 -8.78
CA SER A 5 -25.76 9.94 -9.59
C SER A 5 -25.03 10.30 -10.89
N PHE A 6 -25.78 10.48 -11.98
CA PHE A 6 -25.27 10.90 -13.30
C PHE A 6 -24.13 11.95 -13.24
N PRO A 7 -24.22 13.04 -12.45
CA PRO A 7 -23.13 14.01 -12.34
C PRO A 7 -21.81 13.43 -11.80
N ARG A 8 -21.85 12.46 -10.87
CA ARG A 8 -20.64 11.79 -10.38
C ARG A 8 -20.01 10.89 -11.45
N ARG A 9 -20.82 10.22 -12.29
CA ARG A 9 -20.30 9.41 -13.41
C ARG A 9 -19.65 10.27 -14.48
N ALA A 10 -20.30 11.38 -14.84
CA ALA A 10 -19.75 12.35 -15.79
C ALA A 10 -18.43 12.93 -15.28
N LEU A 11 -18.37 13.35 -14.01
CA LEU A 11 -17.15 13.87 -13.39
C LEU A 11 -16.01 12.85 -13.40
N LYS A 12 -16.28 11.59 -13.04
CA LYS A 12 -15.27 10.52 -13.09
C LYS A 12 -14.78 10.25 -14.52
N ALA A 13 -15.68 10.24 -15.50
CA ALA A 13 -15.31 10.05 -16.90
C ALA A 13 -14.42 11.18 -17.42
N THR A 14 -14.76 12.44 -17.08
CA THR A 14 -13.93 13.60 -17.43
C THR A 14 -12.57 13.59 -16.73
N ALA A 15 -12.51 13.19 -15.45
CA ALA A 15 -11.25 13.05 -14.72
C ALA A 15 -10.37 11.96 -15.35
N HIS A 16 -10.93 10.78 -15.65
CA HIS A 16 -10.20 9.72 -16.35
C HIS A 16 -9.64 10.15 -17.71
N LEU A 17 -10.38 10.97 -18.47
CA LEU A 17 -9.88 11.51 -19.72
C LEU A 17 -8.76 12.52 -19.49
N ALA A 18 -8.90 13.40 -18.51
CA ALA A 18 -7.87 14.36 -18.13
C ALA A 18 -6.58 13.66 -17.64
N ASP A 19 -6.70 12.58 -16.85
CA ASP A 19 -5.58 11.80 -16.35
C ASP A 19 -4.83 11.07 -17.47
N ARG A 20 -5.54 10.65 -18.54
CA ARG A 20 -4.93 10.05 -19.73
C ARG A 20 -4.19 11.05 -20.62
N LEU A 21 -4.59 12.31 -20.57
CA LEU A 21 -4.01 13.39 -21.38
C LEU A 21 -2.92 14.16 -20.63
N SER A 22 -2.94 14.12 -19.31
CA SER A 22 -1.91 14.71 -18.46
C SER A 22 -0.68 13.81 -18.43
N ALA A 23 0.50 14.39 -18.61
CA ALA A 23 1.73 13.68 -18.29
C ALA A 23 1.72 13.36 -16.78
N PRO A 24 2.16 12.16 -16.35
CA PRO A 24 2.27 11.88 -14.93
C PRO A 24 3.16 12.94 -14.27
N GLU A 25 2.75 13.42 -13.10
CA GLU A 25 3.60 14.31 -12.32
C GLU A 25 4.96 13.64 -12.11
N ARG A 26 6.03 14.43 -12.27
CA ARG A 26 7.38 13.95 -12.05
C ARG A 26 7.58 13.69 -10.56
N GLY A 27 8.27 12.61 -10.22
CA GLY A 27 8.59 12.26 -8.84
C GLY A 27 8.02 10.92 -8.39
N ILE A 28 8.05 10.72 -7.08
CA ILE A 28 7.73 9.43 -6.47
C ILE A 28 6.40 9.56 -5.73
N VAL A 29 5.45 8.71 -6.08
CA VAL A 29 4.16 8.60 -5.40
C VAL A 29 4.24 7.49 -4.36
N ILE A 30 3.79 7.76 -3.14
CA ILE A 30 3.65 6.75 -2.09
C ILE A 30 2.16 6.38 -2.00
N ALA A 31 1.84 5.13 -2.31
CA ALA A 31 0.50 4.58 -2.18
C ALA A 31 0.40 3.82 -0.86
N ILE A 32 -0.44 4.33 0.04
CA ILE A 32 -0.62 3.80 1.39
C ILE A 32 -1.88 2.92 1.41
N TYR A 33 -1.69 1.66 1.80
CA TYR A 33 -2.74 0.68 2.03
C TYR A 33 -2.79 0.34 3.53
N HIS A 34 -3.90 -0.20 4.00
CA HIS A 34 -3.99 -0.75 5.35
C HIS A 34 -4.42 -2.21 5.25
N ARG A 35 -5.65 -2.45 4.79
CA ARG A 35 -6.29 -3.77 4.72
C ARG A 35 -6.74 -4.13 3.32
N VAL A 36 -6.61 -5.41 2.98
CA VAL A 36 -7.12 -6.00 1.73
C VAL A 36 -7.90 -7.27 2.04
N GLY A 37 -9.23 -7.19 1.95
CA GLY A 37 -10.12 -8.34 2.20
C GLY A 37 -10.35 -8.67 3.68
N ALA A 38 -10.09 -7.73 4.59
CA ALA A 38 -10.33 -7.90 6.03
C ALA A 38 -11.82 -8.14 6.35
N ALA A 39 -12.12 -8.99 7.34
CA ALA A 39 -13.49 -9.48 7.60
C ALA A 39 -14.44 -8.42 8.18
N GLY A 40 -13.91 -7.49 8.97
CA GLY A 40 -14.60 -6.43 9.69
C GLY A 40 -14.90 -5.19 8.84
N GLY A 41 -14.49 -5.16 7.57
CA GLY A 41 -14.74 -4.02 6.70
C GLY A 41 -13.94 -2.77 7.09
N GLY A 42 -14.55 -1.59 6.93
CA GLY A 42 -13.93 -0.30 7.25
C GLY A 42 -13.57 0.54 6.02
N GLN A 43 -13.36 1.84 6.22
CA GLN A 43 -13.03 2.78 5.13
C GLN A 43 -11.68 2.49 4.46
N MET A 44 -10.79 1.77 5.15
CA MET A 44 -9.43 1.46 4.70
C MET A 44 -9.25 -0.03 4.33
N ASN A 45 -10.37 -0.74 4.09
CA ASN A 45 -10.36 -2.11 3.63
C ASN A 45 -10.71 -2.18 2.14
N LEU A 46 -9.76 -2.61 1.33
CA LEU A 46 -9.89 -2.74 -0.11
C LEU A 46 -10.33 -4.15 -0.49
N ASP A 47 -11.17 -4.26 -1.51
CA ASP A 47 -11.54 -5.56 -2.08
C ASP A 47 -10.31 -6.24 -2.73
N PRO A 48 -10.05 -7.55 -2.48
CA PRO A 48 -8.88 -8.23 -3.03
C PRO A 48 -8.80 -8.24 -4.56
N ALA A 49 -9.94 -8.32 -5.27
CA ALA A 49 -9.93 -8.26 -6.73
C ALA A 49 -9.54 -6.86 -7.21
N VAL A 50 -10.06 -5.82 -6.56
CA VAL A 50 -9.67 -4.44 -6.86
C VAL A 50 -8.18 -4.20 -6.57
N PHE A 51 -7.66 -4.72 -5.46
CA PHE A 51 -6.24 -4.63 -5.15
C PHE A 51 -5.39 -5.33 -6.22
N THR A 52 -5.78 -6.55 -6.62
CA THR A 52 -5.11 -7.30 -7.69
C THR A 52 -5.07 -6.49 -8.99
N ASP A 53 -6.20 -5.92 -9.40
CA ASP A 53 -6.29 -5.08 -10.60
C ASP A 53 -5.41 -3.82 -10.50
N GLN A 54 -5.32 -3.21 -9.31
CA GLN A 54 -4.45 -2.06 -9.06
C GLN A 54 -2.97 -2.42 -9.19
N ILE A 55 -2.52 -3.52 -8.59
CA ILE A 55 -1.12 -3.95 -8.66
C ILE A 55 -0.76 -4.36 -10.09
N ALA A 56 -1.61 -5.10 -10.78
CA ALA A 56 -1.42 -5.46 -12.19
C ALA A 56 -1.29 -4.21 -13.07
N TRP A 57 -2.20 -3.24 -12.91
CA TRP A 57 -2.14 -2.00 -13.68
C TRP A 57 -0.87 -1.19 -13.36
N LEU A 58 -0.49 -1.07 -12.09
CA LEU A 58 0.74 -0.38 -11.70
C LEU A 58 1.96 -1.04 -12.31
N ARG A 59 2.03 -2.38 -12.32
CA ARG A 59 3.14 -3.10 -12.93
C ARG A 59 3.26 -2.85 -14.43
N ASP A 60 2.13 -2.83 -15.14
CA ASP A 60 2.12 -2.64 -16.59
C ASP A 60 2.39 -1.19 -17.00
N ASN A 61 2.15 -0.22 -16.11
CA ASN A 61 2.12 1.20 -16.47
C ASN A 61 3.10 2.08 -15.69
N ARG A 62 3.71 1.59 -14.61
CA ARG A 62 4.55 2.39 -13.68
C ARG A 62 5.75 1.59 -13.17
N ARG A 63 6.78 2.31 -12.75
CA ARG A 63 7.91 1.73 -11.98
C ARG A 63 7.49 1.57 -10.53
N ILE A 64 7.24 0.36 -10.07
CA ILE A 64 7.12 0.08 -8.63
C ILE A 64 8.52 -0.22 -8.10
N ILE A 65 8.97 0.58 -7.13
CA ILE A 65 10.29 0.51 -6.51
C ILE A 65 10.17 0.39 -4.99
N SER A 66 11.20 -0.11 -4.32
CA SER A 66 11.24 -0.14 -2.86
C SER A 66 11.39 1.28 -2.30
N LEU A 67 11.00 1.48 -1.03
CA LEU A 67 11.19 2.76 -0.35
C LEU A 67 12.67 3.14 -0.25
N ASP A 68 13.57 2.18 -0.01
CA ASP A 68 15.01 2.43 0.04
C ASP A 68 15.55 2.93 -1.32
N GLN A 69 15.09 2.31 -2.41
CA GLN A 69 15.44 2.77 -3.76
C GLN A 69 14.90 4.18 -4.02
N ALA A 70 13.66 4.46 -3.63
CA ALA A 70 13.06 5.79 -3.74
C ALA A 70 13.87 6.86 -3.00
N VAL A 71 14.32 6.58 -1.79
CA VAL A 71 15.18 7.51 -1.01
C VAL A 71 16.53 7.71 -1.70
N ALA A 72 17.14 6.65 -2.21
CA ALA A 72 18.41 6.75 -2.93
C ALA A 72 18.29 7.57 -4.23
N GLU A 73 17.26 7.32 -5.03
CA GLU A 73 16.99 8.06 -6.28
C GLU A 73 16.71 9.54 -5.98
N LEU A 74 15.92 9.84 -4.94
CA LEU A 74 15.66 11.21 -4.49
C LEU A 74 16.93 11.95 -4.07
N ALA A 75 17.82 11.28 -3.32
CA ALA A 75 19.09 11.85 -2.89
C ALA A 75 20.01 12.15 -4.08
N ALA A 76 20.12 11.23 -5.03
CA ALA A 76 20.92 11.40 -6.24
C ALA A 76 20.39 12.52 -7.13
N ALA A 77 19.08 12.54 -7.41
CA ALA A 77 18.45 13.59 -8.20
C ALA A 77 18.65 14.99 -7.61
N ARG A 78 18.61 15.09 -6.26
CA ARG A 78 18.90 16.34 -5.56
C ARG A 78 20.36 16.75 -5.70
N ALA A 79 21.30 15.82 -5.62
CA ALA A 79 22.73 16.10 -5.73
C ALA A 79 23.11 16.59 -7.14
N ASP A 80 22.53 15.97 -8.17
CA ASP A 80 22.86 16.25 -9.57
C ASP A 80 21.95 17.32 -10.21
N ALA A 81 20.97 17.84 -9.46
CA ALA A 81 19.91 18.74 -9.94
C ALA A 81 19.17 18.19 -11.18
N THR A 82 18.96 16.87 -11.21
CA THR A 82 18.29 16.16 -12.31
C THR A 82 16.82 15.86 -11.98
N PRO A 83 15.94 15.77 -12.98
CA PRO A 83 14.57 15.35 -12.77
C PRO A 83 14.50 13.89 -12.29
N LEU A 84 13.56 13.62 -11.38
CA LEU A 84 13.21 12.24 -11.01
C LEU A 84 12.34 11.59 -12.09
N ASP A 85 12.65 10.32 -12.36
CA ASP A 85 11.75 9.47 -13.12
C ASP A 85 10.51 9.14 -12.27
N PRO A 86 9.30 9.12 -12.87
CA PRO A 86 8.09 8.76 -12.16
C PRO A 86 8.14 7.32 -11.62
N ALA A 87 7.87 7.15 -10.33
CA ALA A 87 7.81 5.85 -9.69
C ALA A 87 6.73 5.80 -8.60
N VAL A 88 6.37 4.59 -8.18
CA VAL A 88 5.40 4.31 -7.12
C VAL A 88 6.06 3.45 -6.06
N VAL A 89 5.85 3.80 -4.79
CA VAL A 89 6.20 3.00 -3.62
C VAL A 89 4.90 2.52 -2.97
N LEU A 90 4.85 1.25 -2.59
CA LEU A 90 3.72 0.65 -1.90
C LEU A 90 4.03 0.53 -0.41
N THR A 91 3.11 0.98 0.44
CA THR A 91 3.21 0.81 1.90
C THR A 91 1.95 0.23 2.49
N PHE A 92 2.10 -0.54 3.56
CA PHE A 92 1.01 -1.14 4.32
C PHE A 92 1.19 -0.85 5.80
N ASP A 93 0.14 -0.38 6.46
CA ASP A 93 0.16 0.03 7.87
C ASP A 93 -0.69 -0.91 8.76
N ASP A 94 -0.44 -0.86 10.08
CA ASP A 94 -1.07 -1.62 11.17
C ASP A 94 -0.49 -3.01 11.49
N GLY A 95 -0.34 -3.91 10.50
CA GLY A 95 0.11 -5.29 10.73
C GLY A 95 -1.02 -6.31 10.86
N THR A 96 -1.99 -6.26 9.95
CA THR A 96 -3.12 -7.20 9.89
C THR A 96 -2.75 -8.51 9.20
N ALA A 97 -3.45 -9.60 9.53
CA ALA A 97 -3.14 -10.94 9.03
C ALA A 97 -3.29 -11.08 7.49
N ASP A 98 -4.13 -10.26 6.84
CA ASP A 98 -4.31 -10.28 5.38
C ASP A 98 -3.05 -9.93 4.59
N TRP A 99 -2.05 -9.31 5.24
CA TRP A 99 -0.75 -9.05 4.62
C TRP A 99 -0.09 -10.31 4.08
N LEU A 100 -0.15 -11.40 4.83
CA LEU A 100 0.46 -12.65 4.44
C LEU A 100 -0.48 -13.48 3.56
N ASP A 101 -1.76 -13.55 3.92
CA ASP A 101 -2.71 -14.45 3.26
C ASP A 101 -3.20 -13.93 1.90
N VAL A 102 -3.22 -12.61 1.71
CA VAL A 102 -3.82 -11.96 0.53
C VAL A 102 -2.81 -11.08 -0.18
N VAL A 103 -2.19 -10.13 0.53
CA VAL A 103 -1.34 -9.10 -0.09
C VAL A 103 -0.05 -9.70 -0.65
N ALA A 104 0.68 -10.46 0.15
CA ALA A 104 1.99 -10.98 -0.23
C ALA A 104 1.95 -11.88 -1.48
N PRO A 105 1.02 -12.85 -1.63
CA PRO A 105 0.91 -13.64 -2.86
C PRO A 105 0.69 -12.78 -4.12
N ILE A 106 -0.13 -11.74 -4.03
CA ILE A 106 -0.41 -10.83 -5.15
C ILE A 106 0.85 -10.04 -5.48
N LEU A 107 1.51 -9.45 -4.49
CA LEU A 107 2.73 -8.68 -4.71
C LEU A 107 3.86 -9.56 -5.28
N VAL A 108 4.05 -10.79 -4.77
CA VAL A 108 5.05 -11.75 -5.28
C VAL A 108 4.77 -12.11 -6.73
N ALA A 109 3.52 -12.42 -7.09
CA ALA A 109 3.13 -12.75 -8.46
C ALA A 109 3.43 -11.61 -9.45
N HIS A 110 3.48 -10.39 -8.94
CA HIS A 110 3.74 -9.17 -9.68
C HIS A 110 5.16 -8.63 -9.47
N ASP A 111 6.06 -9.32 -8.77
CA ASP A 111 7.40 -8.84 -8.40
C ASP A 111 7.40 -7.48 -7.67
N ALA A 112 6.28 -7.10 -7.03
CA ALA A 112 6.01 -5.78 -6.45
C ALA A 112 6.60 -5.59 -5.05
N PRO A 113 7.70 -4.82 -4.87
CA PRO A 113 8.24 -4.57 -3.56
C PRO A 113 7.34 -3.63 -2.76
N ALA A 114 7.26 -3.85 -1.45
CA ALA A 114 6.48 -3.03 -0.54
C ALA A 114 7.11 -2.92 0.85
N THR A 115 6.77 -1.84 1.56
CA THR A 115 7.16 -1.62 2.95
C THR A 115 5.95 -1.85 3.86
N PHE A 116 6.14 -2.67 4.89
CA PHE A 116 5.11 -3.08 5.84
C PHE A 116 5.43 -2.49 7.21
N TYR A 117 4.70 -1.45 7.60
CA TYR A 117 4.84 -0.75 8.87
C TYR A 117 4.06 -1.47 9.97
N LEU A 118 4.77 -2.24 10.80
CA LEU A 118 4.21 -3.09 11.84
C LEU A 118 4.04 -2.34 13.17
N THR A 119 2.83 -2.38 13.75
CA THR A 119 2.60 -2.00 15.16
C THR A 119 2.81 -3.21 16.07
N THR A 120 3.87 -3.20 16.87
CA THR A 120 4.29 -4.43 17.58
C THR A 120 3.36 -4.86 18.70
N ALA A 121 2.64 -3.95 19.37
CA ALA A 121 1.68 -4.31 20.43
C ALA A 121 0.54 -5.19 19.92
N TYR A 122 0.16 -5.07 18.64
CA TYR A 122 -0.85 -5.91 18.01
C TYR A 122 -0.33 -7.33 17.78
N THR A 123 0.85 -7.45 17.18
CA THR A 123 1.53 -8.74 16.97
C THR A 123 1.89 -9.44 18.30
N ASP A 124 2.24 -8.68 19.34
CA ASP A 124 2.50 -9.19 20.69
C ASP A 124 1.22 -9.66 21.40
N GLY A 125 0.04 -9.32 20.88
CA GLY A 125 -1.25 -9.60 21.51
C GLY A 125 -1.51 -8.77 22.78
N THR A 126 -0.74 -7.71 23.01
CA THR A 126 -0.90 -6.82 24.17
C THR A 126 -1.99 -5.78 23.95
N GLN A 127 -2.33 -5.49 22.69
CA GLN A 127 -3.48 -4.69 22.29
C GLN A 127 -4.18 -5.36 21.10
N PRO A 128 -5.52 -5.32 21.04
CA PRO A 128 -6.23 -5.74 19.84
C PRO A 128 -6.10 -4.66 18.75
N LEU A 129 -6.21 -5.08 17.49
CA LEU A 129 -6.47 -4.15 16.40
C LEU A 129 -7.81 -3.42 16.64
N PRO A 130 -7.93 -2.12 16.28
CA PRO A 130 -9.10 -1.31 16.57
C PRO A 130 -10.45 -1.87 16.11
N ASP A 131 -10.43 -2.63 15.02
CA ASP A 131 -11.62 -3.12 14.33
C ASP A 131 -11.85 -4.63 14.53
N GLY A 132 -11.09 -5.26 15.44
CA GLY A 132 -11.24 -6.67 15.80
C GLY A 132 -10.63 -7.67 14.80
N GLU A 133 -9.87 -7.19 13.83
CA GLU A 133 -9.09 -8.04 12.92
C GLU A 133 -8.00 -8.83 13.66
N ALA A 134 -7.60 -9.94 13.05
CA ALA A 134 -6.44 -10.70 13.51
C ALA A 134 -5.15 -9.94 13.16
N ALA A 135 -4.27 -9.81 14.15
CA ALA A 135 -2.92 -9.30 13.92
C ALA A 135 -2.07 -10.37 13.24
N LEU A 136 -1.14 -9.92 12.40
CA LEU A 136 -0.09 -10.79 11.89
C LEU A 136 0.78 -11.25 13.05
N SER A 137 1.02 -12.55 13.15
CA SER A 137 1.88 -13.15 14.18
C SER A 137 3.36 -12.89 13.88
N TRP A 138 4.24 -13.02 14.88
CA TRP A 138 5.69 -12.91 14.66
C TRP A 138 6.22 -13.90 13.62
N THR A 139 5.72 -15.15 13.63
CA THR A 139 6.03 -16.11 12.58
C THR A 139 5.55 -15.63 11.20
N GLY A 140 4.35 -15.05 11.12
CA GLY A 140 3.86 -14.45 9.88
C GLY A 140 4.70 -13.26 9.40
N VAL A 141 5.27 -12.47 10.31
CA VAL A 141 6.22 -11.39 9.97
C VAL A 141 7.50 -11.97 9.37
N GLU A 142 8.04 -13.03 9.95
CA GLU A 142 9.22 -13.73 9.42
C GLU A 142 8.94 -14.33 8.03
N GLU A 143 7.79 -14.98 7.85
CA GLU A 143 7.35 -15.53 6.56
C GLU A 143 7.17 -14.44 5.50
N LEU A 144 6.53 -13.32 5.88
CA LEU A 144 6.38 -12.16 5.01
C LEU A 144 7.74 -11.60 4.58
N ALA A 145 8.68 -11.43 5.51
CA ALA A 145 10.03 -10.97 5.20
C ALA A 145 10.79 -11.95 4.28
N ALA A 146 10.57 -13.25 4.44
CA ALA A 146 11.21 -14.29 3.64
C ALA A 146 10.76 -14.32 2.17
N THR A 147 9.67 -13.62 1.82
CA THR A 147 9.22 -13.50 0.41
C THR A 147 10.20 -12.73 -0.47
N GLY A 148 11.09 -11.91 0.11
CA GLY A 148 12.05 -11.08 -0.62
C GLY A 148 11.46 -9.80 -1.24
N ILE A 149 10.14 -9.65 -1.28
CA ILE A 149 9.46 -8.43 -1.73
C ILE A 149 9.14 -7.45 -0.58
N ALA A 150 9.20 -7.93 0.67
CA ALA A 150 8.72 -7.20 1.83
C ALA A 150 9.88 -6.60 2.65
N THR A 151 9.80 -5.31 2.91
CA THR A 151 10.60 -4.63 3.95
C THR A 151 9.74 -4.41 5.17
N ILE A 152 10.14 -4.96 6.34
CA ILE A 152 9.44 -4.72 7.61
C ILE A 152 9.96 -3.44 8.24
N ALA A 153 9.06 -2.51 8.56
CA ALA A 153 9.36 -1.21 9.16
C ALA A 153 8.50 -0.97 10.42
N SER A 154 8.85 0.05 11.21
CA SER A 154 8.18 0.34 12.48
C SER A 154 6.98 1.26 12.29
N HIS A 155 5.81 0.85 12.79
CA HIS A 155 4.64 1.70 13.01
C HIS A 155 4.44 2.01 14.49
N THR A 156 5.56 2.21 15.20
CA THR A 156 5.66 2.36 16.65
C THR A 156 5.23 1.10 17.43
N HIS A 157 5.37 1.12 18.76
CA HIS A 157 4.94 -0.01 19.58
C HIS A 157 3.41 -0.05 19.70
N THR A 158 2.77 1.09 19.94
CA THR A 158 1.32 1.21 20.15
C THR A 158 0.75 2.21 19.17
N HIS A 159 -0.39 1.90 18.57
CA HIS A 159 -1.01 2.78 17.60
C HIS A 159 -2.18 3.56 18.22
N VAL A 160 -1.99 4.87 18.39
CA VAL A 160 -2.97 5.78 19.01
C VAL A 160 -3.92 6.29 17.94
N LEU A 161 -5.22 6.03 18.12
CA LEU A 161 -6.27 6.63 17.30
C LEU A 161 -6.49 8.07 17.76
N LEU A 162 -6.20 9.03 16.87
CA LEU A 162 -6.31 10.46 17.19
C LEU A 162 -7.72 11.03 17.01
N ASP A 163 -8.64 10.25 16.46
CA ASP A 163 -10.04 10.61 16.20
C ASP A 163 -11.00 10.17 17.33
N ARG A 164 -10.47 9.61 18.42
CA ARG A 164 -11.22 9.12 19.58
C ARG A 164 -10.67 9.68 20.88
#